data_AF-A0ABD4ZYF5-F1
#
_entry.id   AF-A0ABD4ZYF5-F1
#
_cell.length_a   1.000
_cell.length_b   1.000
_cell.length_c   1.000
_cell.angle_alpha   90.00
_cell.angle_beta   90.00
_cell.angle_gamma   90.00
#
_symmetry.space_group_name_H-M   'P 1'
#
loop_
_entity.id
_entity.type
_entity.pdbx_description
1 polymer ?
#
loop_
_entity_poly.entity_id
_entity_poly.type
_entity_poly.pdbx_seq_one_letter_code
_entity_poly.pdbx_strand_id
1 'polypeptide(L)'
;MNKYHKKSKKTDQIIESALLKLMDSSDLNKITMNELADMANINRVTIYRHFNDKWAIIKQIEARLFTALKKPHQKMLDQLALKSDNGIEYLTNFLQVFKDNLVTIRILISSHGDLSFSTKLMDHLLEMEGLSHSLMHLQANNDLQELFSYYSISALIGIIRFWTIHPNYSAKEMATFFFKMRNGELTKLS
;
A
#
# COMPACT_ATOMS: atom_id res chain seq x y z
N MET A 1 -12.57 14.05 -21.59
CA MET A 1 -12.90 13.69 -20.18
C MET A 1 -13.90 14.71 -19.63
N ASN A 2 -15.09 14.26 -19.22
CA ASN A 2 -16.24 15.11 -18.89
C ASN A 2 -16.09 15.83 -17.53
N LYS A 3 -16.52 17.10 -17.44
CA LYS A 3 -16.45 17.96 -16.24
C LYS A 3 -17.08 17.31 -15.00
N TYR A 4 -18.12 16.50 -15.20
CA TYR A 4 -18.82 15.76 -14.14
C TYR A 4 -17.96 14.68 -13.48
N HIS A 5 -17.20 13.88 -14.25
CA HIS A 5 -16.29 12.87 -13.69
C HIS A 5 -15.17 13.50 -12.86
N LYS A 6 -14.62 14.64 -13.30
CA LYS A 6 -13.59 15.37 -12.56
C LYS A 6 -14.12 15.92 -11.22
N LYS A 7 -15.37 16.40 -11.21
CA LYS A 7 -16.03 16.87 -9.99
C LYS A 7 -16.29 15.70 -9.02
N SER A 8 -16.75 14.56 -9.53
CA SER A 8 -17.00 13.36 -8.71
C SER A 8 -15.74 12.90 -7.99
N LYS A 9 -14.63 12.72 -8.72
CA LYS A 9 -13.35 12.28 -8.16
C LYS A 9 -12.81 13.24 -7.09
N LYS A 10 -13.00 14.54 -7.27
CA LYS A 10 -12.58 15.54 -6.28
C LYS A 10 -13.40 15.40 -4.99
N THR A 11 -14.70 15.17 -5.10
CA THR A 11 -15.57 14.91 -3.94
C THR A 11 -15.15 13.62 -3.22
N ASP A 12 -14.87 12.54 -3.96
CA ASP A 12 -14.38 11.27 -3.37
C ASP A 12 -13.12 11.50 -2.53
N GLN A 13 -12.15 12.23 -3.07
CA GLN A 13 -10.91 12.54 -2.36
C GLN A 13 -11.12 13.39 -1.09
N ILE A 14 -12.07 14.32 -1.11
CA ILE A 14 -12.44 15.11 0.07
C ILE A 14 -13.03 14.20 1.15
N ILE A 15 -13.94 13.30 0.76
CA ILE A 15 -14.59 12.33 1.66
C ILE A 15 -13.55 11.37 2.27
N GLU A 16 -12.70 10.77 1.43
CA GLU A 16 -11.63 9.86 1.88
C GLU A 16 -10.67 10.56 2.85
N SER A 17 -10.26 11.79 2.55
CA SER A 17 -9.37 12.58 3.41
C SER A 17 -10.02 12.94 4.75
N ALA A 18 -11.32 13.27 4.74
CA ALA A 18 -12.07 13.56 5.96
C ALA A 18 -12.18 12.33 6.86
N LEU A 19 -12.45 11.15 6.29
CA LEU A 19 -12.51 9.92 7.06
C LEU A 19 -11.16 9.57 7.68
N LEU A 20 -10.07 9.65 6.89
CA LEU A 20 -8.71 9.39 7.41
C LEU A 20 -8.34 10.34 8.55
N LYS A 21 -8.72 11.62 8.47
CA LYS A 21 -8.50 12.58 9.57
C LYS A 21 -9.23 12.20 10.85
N LEU A 22 -10.49 11.77 10.74
CA LEU A 22 -11.24 11.30 11.90
C LEU A 22 -10.59 10.04 12.50
N MET A 23 -10.14 9.12 11.65
CA MET A 23 -9.49 7.87 12.06
C MET A 23 -8.13 8.06 12.73
N ASP A 24 -7.47 9.20 12.55
CA ASP A 24 -6.22 9.51 13.25
C ASP A 24 -6.45 9.64 14.78
N SER A 25 -7.69 9.90 15.21
CA SER A 25 -8.04 10.09 16.64
C SER A 25 -9.23 9.27 17.14
N SER A 26 -9.93 8.53 16.27
CA SER A 26 -11.15 7.79 16.64
C SER A 26 -11.28 6.48 15.88
N ASP A 27 -11.74 5.42 16.57
CA ASP A 27 -12.00 4.13 15.94
C ASP A 27 -13.01 4.25 14.81
N LEU A 28 -12.73 3.61 13.67
CA LEU A 28 -13.65 3.57 12.52
C LEU A 28 -15.07 3.18 12.91
N ASN A 29 -15.24 2.26 13.86
CA ASN A 29 -16.53 1.81 14.37
C ASN A 29 -17.35 2.95 14.99
N LYS A 30 -16.70 3.90 15.66
CA LYS A 30 -17.34 5.01 16.38
C LYS A 30 -17.67 6.19 15.47
N ILE A 31 -16.95 6.35 14.36
CA ILE A 31 -17.17 7.45 13.41
C ILE A 31 -18.56 7.33 12.77
N THR A 32 -19.35 8.38 12.85
CA THR A 32 -20.67 8.48 12.22
C THR A 32 -20.59 9.18 10.87
N MET A 33 -21.61 8.96 10.03
CA MET A 33 -21.73 9.67 8.76
C MET A 33 -22.02 11.18 8.93
N ASN A 34 -22.49 11.61 10.11
CA ASN A 34 -22.66 13.02 10.43
C ASN A 34 -21.31 13.69 10.70
N GLU A 35 -20.49 13.11 11.59
CA GLU A 35 -19.14 13.63 11.87
C GLU A 35 -18.29 13.67 10.61
N LEU A 36 -18.44 12.68 9.73
CA LEU A 36 -17.78 12.67 8.42
C LEU A 36 -18.25 13.83 7.53
N ALA A 37 -19.55 14.12 7.50
CA ALA A 37 -20.10 15.25 6.74
C ALA A 37 -19.56 16.59 7.23
N ASP A 38 -19.50 16.76 8.56
CA ASP A 38 -18.97 17.95 9.21
C ASP A 38 -17.47 18.10 8.93
N MET A 39 -16.67 17.04 9.09
CA MET A 39 -15.24 17.04 8.79
C MET A 39 -14.94 17.32 7.30
N ALA A 40 -15.75 16.77 6.40
CA ALA A 40 -15.61 16.97 4.96
C ALA A 40 -16.13 18.33 4.48
N ASN A 41 -16.88 19.05 5.33
CA ASN A 41 -17.61 20.27 4.98
C ASN A 41 -18.49 20.12 3.73
N ILE A 42 -19.25 19.01 3.66
CA ILE A 42 -20.21 18.74 2.57
C ILE A 42 -21.49 18.15 3.12
N ASN A 43 -22.62 18.38 2.43
CA ASN A 43 -23.90 17.82 2.84
C ASN A 43 -23.85 16.27 2.88
N ARG A 44 -24.35 15.66 3.96
CA ARG A 44 -24.41 14.20 4.15
C ARG A 44 -25.10 13.45 2.99
N VAL A 45 -26.14 14.03 2.39
CA VAL A 45 -26.79 13.49 1.17
C VAL A 45 -25.80 13.40 0.01
N THR A 46 -24.84 14.33 -0.07
CA THR A 46 -23.76 14.24 -1.07
C THR A 46 -22.84 13.06 -0.78
N ILE A 47 -22.48 12.79 0.48
CA ILE A 47 -21.67 11.62 0.80
C ILE A 47 -22.38 10.34 0.37
N TYR A 48 -23.67 10.20 0.67
CA TYR A 48 -24.44 9.01 0.32
C TYR A 48 -24.59 8.77 -1.19
N ARG A 49 -24.41 9.79 -2.03
CA ARG A 49 -24.36 9.60 -3.49
C ARG A 49 -23.05 8.97 -3.97
N HIS A 50 -22.01 9.02 -3.15
CA HIS A 50 -20.68 8.51 -3.48
C HIS A 50 -20.39 7.20 -2.75
N PHE A 51 -20.80 7.08 -1.49
CA PHE A 51 -20.53 5.94 -0.63
C PHE A 51 -21.72 5.57 0.23
N ASN A 52 -22.02 4.27 0.29
CA ASN A 52 -23.11 3.76 1.12
C ASN A 52 -22.84 3.96 2.62
N ASP A 53 -21.59 3.78 3.04
CA ASP A 53 -21.15 3.93 4.43
C ASP A 53 -19.63 4.20 4.51
N LYS A 54 -19.12 4.35 5.74
CA LYS A 54 -17.69 4.54 6.03
C LYS A 54 -16.81 3.35 5.64
N TRP A 55 -17.36 2.13 5.59
CA TRP A 55 -16.63 0.94 5.21
C TRP A 55 -16.37 0.89 3.70
N ALA A 56 -17.34 1.34 2.89
CA ALA A 56 -17.18 1.49 1.45
C ALA A 56 -16.06 2.49 1.10
N ILE A 57 -15.92 3.57 1.89
CA ILE A 57 -14.83 4.55 1.73
C ILE A 57 -13.47 3.87 1.99
N ILE A 58 -13.35 3.09 3.06
CA ILE A 58 -12.11 2.36 3.37
C ILE A 58 -11.75 1.36 2.27
N LYS A 59 -12.72 0.56 1.82
CA LYS A 59 -12.52 -0.36 0.69
C LYS A 59 -12.04 0.37 -0.56
N GLN A 60 -12.56 1.57 -0.83
CA GLN A 60 -12.11 2.39 -1.96
C GLN A 60 -10.67 2.90 -1.78
N ILE A 61 -10.29 3.31 -0.57
CA ILE A 61 -8.91 3.73 -0.24
C ILE A 61 -7.94 2.55 -0.42
N GLU A 62 -8.25 1.39 0.14
CA GLU A 62 -7.46 0.16 0.01
C GLU A 62 -7.32 -0.25 -1.46
N ALA A 63 -8.43 -0.30 -2.19
CA ALA A 63 -8.43 -0.66 -3.61
C ALA A 63 -7.59 0.31 -4.45
N ARG A 64 -7.61 1.62 -4.12
CA ARG A 64 -6.78 2.63 -4.78
C ARG A 64 -5.30 2.40 -4.52
N LEU A 65 -4.92 2.06 -3.28
CA LEU A 65 -3.54 1.71 -2.92
C LEU A 65 -3.07 0.47 -3.69
N PHE A 66 -3.82 -0.64 -3.63
CA PHE A 66 -3.46 -1.89 -4.33
C PHE A 66 -3.42 -1.71 -5.85
N THR A 67 -4.35 -0.95 -6.42
CA THR A 67 -4.34 -0.64 -7.86
C THR A 67 -3.10 0.15 -8.25
N ALA A 68 -2.62 1.06 -7.40
CA ALA A 68 -1.42 1.84 -7.68
C ALA A 68 -0.14 0.99 -7.72
N LEU A 69 -0.11 -0.17 -7.04
CA LEU A 69 1.01 -1.11 -7.06
C LEU A 69 1.12 -1.92 -8.36
N LYS A 70 0.01 -2.12 -9.07
CA LYS A 70 -0.03 -2.99 -10.27
C LYS A 70 0.94 -2.57 -11.36
N LYS A 71 0.99 -1.28 -11.70
CA LYS A 71 1.85 -0.76 -12.78
C LYS A 71 3.35 -0.88 -12.46
N PRO A 72 3.87 -0.40 -11.31
CA PRO A 72 5.27 -0.59 -10.98
C PRO A 72 5.63 -2.06 -10.79
N HIS A 73 4.72 -2.89 -10.26
CA HIS A 73 4.94 -4.34 -10.18
C HIS A 73 5.08 -4.98 -11.57
N GLN A 74 4.19 -4.66 -12.52
CA GLN A 74 4.32 -5.16 -13.89
C GLN A 74 5.67 -4.79 -14.51
N LYS A 75 6.16 -3.56 -14.29
CA LYS A 75 7.49 -3.15 -14.74
C LYS A 75 8.62 -3.98 -14.10
N MET A 76 8.48 -4.40 -12.84
CA MET A 76 9.44 -5.32 -12.21
C MET A 76 9.45 -6.68 -12.92
N LEU A 77 8.26 -7.24 -13.19
CA LEU A 77 8.13 -8.51 -13.91
C LEU A 77 8.75 -8.45 -15.31
N ASP A 78 8.44 -7.40 -16.08
CA ASP A 78 8.98 -7.19 -17.42
C ASP A 78 10.52 -7.20 -17.42
N GLN A 79 11.13 -6.66 -16.36
CA GLN A 79 12.59 -6.52 -16.25
C GLN A 79 13.27 -7.78 -15.75
N LEU A 80 12.63 -8.52 -14.85
CA LEU A 80 13.05 -9.87 -14.48
C LEU A 80 13.07 -10.78 -15.71
N ALA A 81 12.03 -10.71 -16.54
CA ALA A 81 11.97 -11.47 -17.80
C ALA A 81 13.12 -11.09 -18.77
N LEU A 82 13.54 -9.82 -18.77
CA LEU A 82 14.65 -9.31 -19.58
C LEU A 82 16.03 -9.51 -18.93
N LYS A 83 16.13 -10.05 -17.71
CA LYS A 83 17.37 -10.21 -16.93
C LYS A 83 18.20 -8.92 -16.78
N SER A 84 17.51 -7.81 -16.57
CA SER A 84 18.11 -6.48 -16.35
C SER A 84 18.71 -6.35 -14.94
N ASP A 85 19.81 -5.61 -14.79
CA ASP A 85 20.52 -5.41 -13.50
C ASP A 85 19.96 -4.23 -12.67
N ASN A 86 18.86 -3.60 -13.11
CA ASN A 86 18.30 -2.40 -12.48
C ASN A 86 17.29 -2.72 -11.35
N GLY A 87 17.45 -3.84 -10.64
CA GLY A 87 16.48 -4.33 -9.65
C GLY A 87 16.11 -3.32 -8.55
N ILE A 88 17.10 -2.57 -8.05
CA ILE A 88 16.89 -1.53 -7.03
C ILE A 88 16.04 -0.38 -7.57
N GLU A 89 16.20 0.02 -8.84
CA GLU A 89 15.44 1.12 -9.43
C GLU A 89 13.94 0.77 -9.54
N TYR A 90 13.63 -0.43 -10.01
CA TYR A 90 12.23 -0.87 -10.12
C TYR A 90 11.59 -1.09 -8.76
N LEU A 91 12.33 -1.65 -7.79
CA LEU A 91 11.89 -1.72 -6.40
C LEU A 91 11.68 -0.31 -5.80
N THR A 92 12.52 0.66 -6.13
CA THR A 92 12.35 2.07 -5.71
C THR A 92 11.03 2.62 -6.24
N ASN A 93 10.72 2.40 -7.52
CA ASN A 93 9.45 2.84 -8.13
C ASN A 93 8.23 2.17 -7.50
N PHE A 94 8.35 0.90 -7.11
CA PHE A 94 7.32 0.18 -6.37
C PHE A 94 7.14 0.76 -4.96
N LEU A 95 8.22 0.97 -4.21
CA LEU A 95 8.18 1.56 -2.88
C LEU A 95 7.79 3.03 -2.86
N GLN A 96 7.89 3.74 -3.99
CA GLN A 96 7.37 5.11 -4.11
C GLN A 96 5.86 5.17 -3.86
N VAL A 97 5.12 4.12 -4.24
CA VAL A 97 3.67 4.05 -3.94
C VAL A 97 3.43 4.06 -2.43
N PHE A 98 4.24 3.34 -1.66
CA PHE A 98 4.14 3.35 -0.19
C PHE A 98 4.57 4.69 0.39
N LYS A 99 5.66 5.29 -0.13
CA LYS A 99 6.13 6.62 0.27
C LYS A 99 5.02 7.67 0.14
N ASP A 100 4.33 7.68 -0.99
CA ASP A 100 3.27 8.63 -1.30
C ASP A 100 2.02 8.43 -0.42
N ASN A 101 1.91 7.29 0.28
CA ASN A 101 0.75 6.89 1.07
C ASN A 101 1.07 6.56 2.53
N LEU A 102 2.24 6.92 3.07
CA LEU A 102 2.68 6.52 4.42
C LEU A 102 1.67 6.90 5.51
N VAL A 103 1.07 8.09 5.44
CA VAL A 103 0.05 8.54 6.41
C VAL A 103 -1.19 7.65 6.34
N THR A 104 -1.69 7.38 5.14
CA THR A 104 -2.84 6.49 4.93
C THR A 104 -2.54 5.10 5.48
N ILE A 105 -1.37 4.53 5.14
CA ILE A 105 -0.96 3.21 5.60
C ILE A 105 -0.87 3.19 7.13
N ARG A 106 -0.25 4.20 7.74
CA ARG A 106 -0.15 4.34 9.21
C ARG A 106 -1.52 4.27 9.88
N ILE A 107 -2.49 5.02 9.36
CA ILE A 107 -3.85 5.06 9.90
C ILE A 107 -4.51 3.69 9.74
N LEU A 108 -4.42 3.08 8.55
CA LEU A 108 -5.06 1.80 8.28
C LEU A 108 -4.48 0.64 9.10
N ILE A 109 -3.18 0.62 9.40
CA ILE A 109 -2.55 -0.41 10.25
C ILE A 109 -2.71 -0.15 11.75
N SER A 110 -3.19 1.04 12.15
CA SER A 110 -3.33 1.40 13.57
C SER A 110 -4.50 0.67 14.23
N SER A 111 -4.56 0.73 15.56
CA SER A 111 -5.70 0.20 16.34
C SER A 111 -7.03 0.86 16.00
N HIS A 112 -7.02 2.09 15.48
CA HIS A 112 -8.21 2.83 15.05
C HIS A 112 -8.64 2.52 13.60
N GLY A 113 -7.76 1.82 12.86
CA GLY A 113 -7.87 1.51 11.44
C GLY A 113 -8.83 0.38 11.09
N ASP A 114 -8.62 -0.21 9.91
CA ASP A 114 -9.27 -1.48 9.56
C ASP A 114 -8.37 -2.63 10.03
N LEU A 115 -8.83 -3.36 11.05
CA LEU A 115 -8.11 -4.50 11.63
C LEU A 115 -7.75 -5.57 10.59
N SER A 116 -8.48 -5.65 9.47
CA SER A 116 -8.22 -6.59 8.38
C SER A 116 -7.19 -6.09 7.35
N PHE A 117 -6.82 -4.80 7.37
CA PHE A 117 -5.94 -4.21 6.36
C PHE A 117 -4.55 -4.87 6.33
N SER A 118 -3.96 -5.18 7.49
CA SER A 118 -2.65 -5.84 7.53
C SER A 118 -2.66 -7.20 6.82
N THR A 119 -3.72 -7.99 7.01
CA THR A 119 -3.89 -9.28 6.33
C THR A 119 -4.10 -9.09 4.83
N LYS A 120 -4.99 -8.17 4.41
CA LYS A 120 -5.20 -7.87 2.98
C LYS A 120 -3.92 -7.41 2.28
N LEU A 121 -3.11 -6.58 2.95
CA LEU A 121 -1.83 -6.12 2.41
C LEU A 121 -0.85 -7.28 2.26
N MET A 122 -0.77 -8.17 3.26
CA MET A 122 0.05 -9.39 3.20
C MET A 122 -0.36 -10.27 2.03
N ASP A 123 -1.64 -10.62 1.93
CA ASP A 123 -2.18 -11.48 0.87
C ASP A 123 -1.90 -10.90 -0.52
N HIS A 124 -2.12 -9.59 -0.69
CA HIS A 124 -1.89 -8.91 -1.96
C HIS A 124 -0.40 -8.88 -2.36
N LEU A 125 0.50 -8.68 -1.40
CA LEU A 125 1.93 -8.68 -1.65
C LEU A 125 2.45 -10.10 -1.95
N LEU A 126 1.93 -11.12 -1.27
CA LEU A 126 2.24 -12.53 -1.54
C LEU A 126 1.76 -12.95 -2.93
N GLU A 127 0.56 -12.55 -3.34
CA GLU A 127 0.05 -12.80 -4.69
C GLU A 127 0.99 -12.21 -5.74
N MET A 128 1.42 -10.96 -5.56
CA MET A 128 2.38 -10.32 -6.47
C MET A 128 3.74 -11.02 -6.49
N GLU A 129 4.29 -11.41 -5.33
CA GLU A 129 5.55 -12.15 -5.26
C GLU A 129 5.46 -13.51 -5.98
N GLY A 130 4.36 -14.23 -5.83
CA GLY A 130 4.12 -15.50 -6.54
C GLY A 130 4.18 -15.36 -8.07
N LEU A 131 3.74 -14.23 -8.63
CA LEU A 131 3.86 -13.95 -10.08
C LEU A 131 5.30 -13.81 -10.56
N SER A 132 6.24 -13.52 -9.65
CA SER A 132 7.66 -13.37 -9.98
C SER A 132 8.44 -14.69 -9.96
N HIS A 133 7.94 -15.74 -9.29
CA HIS A 133 8.69 -16.98 -9.06
C HIS A 133 9.20 -17.65 -10.34
N SER A 134 8.35 -17.71 -11.38
CA SER A 134 8.72 -18.31 -12.68
C SER A 134 9.85 -17.55 -13.38
N LEU A 135 10.01 -16.26 -13.08
CA LEU A 135 11.02 -15.37 -13.66
C LEU A 135 12.31 -15.35 -12.85
N MET A 136 12.26 -15.64 -11.55
CA MET A 136 13.43 -15.63 -10.66
C MET A 136 14.30 -16.89 -10.77
N HIS A 137 13.83 -17.93 -11.46
CA HIS A 137 14.54 -19.22 -11.61
C HIS A 137 15.05 -19.79 -10.27
N LEU A 138 14.26 -19.64 -9.20
CA LEU A 138 14.62 -20.14 -7.87
C LEU A 138 14.82 -21.67 -7.93
N GLN A 139 16.02 -22.12 -7.58
CA GLN A 139 16.33 -23.56 -7.46
C GLN A 139 15.79 -24.10 -6.12
N ALA A 140 14.47 -24.10 -5.96
CA ALA A 140 13.78 -24.50 -4.75
C ALA A 140 12.47 -25.23 -5.09
N ASN A 141 12.05 -26.17 -4.24
CA ASN A 141 10.73 -26.78 -4.35
C ASN A 141 9.63 -25.77 -3.96
N ASN A 142 8.36 -26.12 -4.20
CA ASN A 142 7.24 -25.22 -3.96
C ASN A 142 7.13 -24.76 -2.50
N ASP A 143 7.32 -25.67 -1.54
CA ASP A 143 7.23 -25.36 -0.11
C ASP A 143 8.28 -24.33 0.32
N LEU A 144 9.52 -24.46 -0.17
CA LEU A 144 10.58 -23.50 0.11
C LEU A 144 10.36 -22.15 -0.58
N GLN A 145 9.77 -22.13 -1.79
CA GLN A 145 9.39 -20.88 -2.46
C GLN A 145 8.28 -20.14 -1.68
N GLU A 146 7.28 -20.88 -1.19
CA GLU A 146 6.24 -20.31 -0.34
C GLU A 146 6.81 -19.76 0.96
N LEU A 147 7.63 -20.55 1.67
CA LEU A 147 8.30 -20.10 2.90
C LEU A 147 9.16 -18.85 2.67
N PHE A 148 9.91 -18.81 1.56
CA PHE A 148 10.69 -17.64 1.18
C PHE A 148 9.82 -16.41 0.92
N SER A 149 8.67 -16.57 0.28
CA SER A 149 7.71 -15.48 0.04
C SER A 149 7.17 -14.91 1.35
N TYR A 150 6.75 -15.79 2.27
CA TYR A 150 6.27 -15.37 3.59
C TYR A 150 7.34 -14.62 4.37
N TYR A 151 8.59 -15.10 4.35
CA TYR A 151 9.73 -14.41 4.98
C TYR A 151 9.97 -13.03 4.34
N SER A 152 10.08 -12.99 3.02
CA SER A 152 10.37 -11.80 2.21
C SER A 152 9.31 -10.71 2.37
N ILE A 153 8.03 -11.05 2.21
CA ILE A 153 6.93 -10.09 2.38
C ILE A 153 6.79 -9.66 3.84
N SER A 154 6.96 -10.56 4.82
CA SER A 154 6.94 -10.17 6.23
C SER A 154 8.02 -9.13 6.54
N ALA A 155 9.23 -9.33 6.02
CA ALA A 155 10.32 -8.37 6.15
C ALA A 155 9.98 -7.02 5.46
N LEU A 156 9.41 -7.06 4.25
CA LEU A 156 8.99 -5.85 3.54
C LEU A 156 7.91 -5.07 4.31
N ILE A 157 6.89 -5.75 4.84
CA ILE A 157 5.85 -5.15 5.68
C ILE A 157 6.47 -4.54 6.94
N GLY A 158 7.43 -5.23 7.57
CA GLY A 158 8.18 -4.69 8.70
C GLY A 158 8.88 -3.37 8.36
N ILE A 159 9.54 -3.30 7.21
CA ILE A 159 10.20 -2.08 6.70
C ILE A 159 9.16 -0.98 6.43
N ILE A 160 8.04 -1.29 5.80
CA ILE A 160 6.96 -0.32 5.55
C ILE A 160 6.41 0.22 6.87
N ARG A 161 6.20 -0.64 7.87
CA ARG A 161 5.76 -0.23 9.22
C ARG A 161 6.76 0.66 9.92
N PHE A 162 8.05 0.36 9.83
CA PHE A 162 9.10 1.25 10.32
C PHE A 162 9.03 2.61 9.60
N TRP A 163 8.83 2.60 8.28
CA TRP A 163 8.80 3.81 7.47
C TRP A 163 7.63 4.74 7.77
N THR A 164 6.48 4.21 8.19
CA THR A 164 5.35 5.06 8.61
C THR A 164 5.63 5.88 9.86
N ILE A 165 6.58 5.45 10.70
CA ILE A 165 7.04 6.14 11.91
C ILE A 165 8.26 7.02 11.61
N HIS A 166 9.07 6.65 10.61
CA HIS A 166 10.26 7.38 10.18
C HIS A 166 10.13 7.89 8.74
N PRO A 167 9.24 8.86 8.46
CA PRO A 167 8.87 9.24 7.09
C PRO A 167 9.96 9.99 6.33
N ASN A 168 11.12 10.27 6.92
CA ASN A 168 12.18 11.06 6.29
C ASN A 168 12.99 10.27 5.25
N TYR A 169 13.02 8.93 5.36
CA TYR A 169 13.71 8.11 4.37
C TYR A 169 13.03 8.16 3.00
N SER A 170 13.83 8.16 1.95
CA SER A 170 13.41 8.05 0.55
C SER A 170 13.04 6.61 0.19
N ALA A 171 12.27 6.44 -0.90
CA ALA A 171 11.96 5.13 -1.44
C ALA A 171 13.21 4.36 -1.86
N LYS A 172 14.24 5.09 -2.34
CA LYS A 172 15.51 4.49 -2.76
C LYS A 172 16.29 3.91 -1.58
N GLU A 173 16.33 4.59 -0.45
CA GLU A 173 16.98 4.08 0.76
C GLU A 173 16.31 2.80 1.26
N MET A 174 14.97 2.79 1.34
CA MET A 174 14.21 1.60 1.75
C MET A 174 14.36 0.44 0.76
N ALA A 175 14.34 0.73 -0.55
CA ALA A 175 14.54 -0.25 -1.61
C ALA A 175 15.94 -0.87 -1.53
N THR A 176 16.96 -0.03 -1.39
CA THR A 176 18.35 -0.47 -1.28
C THR A 176 18.55 -1.37 -0.06
N PHE A 177 18.00 -0.98 1.09
CA PHE A 177 18.07 -1.79 2.31
C PHE A 177 17.37 -3.14 2.11
N PHE A 178 16.11 -3.16 1.68
CA PHE A 178 15.36 -4.40 1.48
C PHE A 178 16.05 -5.32 0.47
N PHE A 179 16.52 -4.79 -0.66
CA PHE A 179 17.19 -5.55 -1.70
C PHE A 179 18.47 -6.22 -1.18
N LYS A 180 19.34 -5.46 -0.49
CA LYS A 180 20.56 -5.99 0.13
C LYS A 180 20.25 -7.09 1.15
N MET A 181 19.26 -6.88 2.02
CA MET A 181 18.88 -7.87 3.04
C MET A 181 18.33 -9.15 2.42
N ARG A 182 17.47 -9.02 1.40
CA ARG A 182 16.91 -10.16 0.67
C ARG A 182 17.98 -10.99 -0.03
N ASN A 183 19.07 -10.36 -0.49
CA ASN A 183 20.18 -11.04 -1.16
C ASN A 183 21.34 -11.44 -0.21
N GLY A 184 21.15 -11.32 1.11
CA GLY A 184 22.13 -11.76 2.11
C GLY A 184 23.34 -10.84 2.30
N GLU A 185 23.29 -9.58 1.84
CA GLU A 185 24.40 -8.62 1.87
C GLU A 185 24.48 -7.83 3.20
N LEU A 186 24.42 -8.52 4.34
CA LEU A 186 24.40 -7.91 5.68
C LEU A 186 25.66 -7.09 6.02
N THR A 187 26.83 -7.50 5.53
CA THR A 187 28.14 -6.88 5.86
C THR A 187 28.50 -5.63 5.04
N LYS A 188 27.65 -5.23 4.08
CA LYS A 188 27.90 -4.09 3.16
C LYS A 188 26.94 -2.92 3.38
N LEU A 189 26.49 -2.73 4.63
CA LEU A 189 25.60 -1.63 5.02
C LEU A 189 26.33 -0.32 5.39
N SER A 190 27.68 -0.31 5.36
CA SER A 190 28.52 0.86 5.59
C SER A 190 28.51 1.85 4.43
#